data_AF-A0A1I3I872-F1
#
_entry.id   AF-A0A1I3I872-F1
#
_cell.length_a   1.000
_cell.length_b   1.000
_cell.length_c   1.000
_cell.angle_alpha   90.00
_cell.angle_beta   90.00
_cell.angle_gamma   90.00
#
_symmetry.space_group_name_H-M   'P 1'
#
loop_
_entity.id
_entity.type
_entity.pdbx_description
1 polymer ?
#
loop_
_entity_poly.entity_id
_entity_poly.type
_entity_poly.pdbx_seq_one_letter_code
_entity_poly.pdbx_strand_id
1 'polypeptide(L)'
;MRLRRPTILAAGIAAAGPLRVDLTSHGCGVEVPTLGKRNSAGPRPVPWVSVVQEVTGTKRLPRAQLLSGDLRNVRSLRVDAGAACLRPGMSYRIRSDGPAVLRLPTVGVVALRRGMNTGTV
;
A
#
# COMPACT_ATOMS: atom_id res chain seq x y z
N MET A 1 -2.11 16.14 -18.10
CA MET A 1 -1.27 15.21 -17.31
C MET A 1 -2.04 13.90 -17.14
N ARG A 2 -1.68 12.81 -17.84
CA ARG A 2 -2.39 11.53 -17.72
C ARG A 2 -1.88 10.80 -16.48
N LEU A 3 -2.71 10.61 -15.46
CA LEU A 3 -2.43 9.71 -14.34
C LEU A 3 -2.29 8.29 -14.91
N ARG A 4 -1.04 7.83 -15.13
CA ARG A 4 -0.79 6.41 -15.40
C ARG A 4 -1.12 5.66 -14.12
N ARG A 5 -2.31 5.06 -14.07
CA ARG A 5 -2.66 4.13 -12.99
C ARG A 5 -1.66 2.97 -13.05
N PRO A 6 -1.02 2.59 -11.93
CA PRO A 6 -0.15 1.43 -11.91
C PRO A 6 -0.96 0.21 -12.32
N THR A 7 -0.50 -0.48 -13.37
CA THR A 7 -1.14 -1.72 -13.82
C THR A 7 -0.69 -2.83 -12.89
N ILE A 8 -1.64 -3.40 -12.14
CA ILE A 8 -1.42 -4.56 -11.27
C ILE A 8 -2.17 -5.72 -11.91
N LEU A 9 -1.43 -6.77 -12.29
CA LEU A 9 -2.00 -8.01 -12.82
C LEU A 9 -1.66 -9.13 -11.85
N ALA A 10 -2.69 -9.70 -11.22
CA ALA A 10 -2.57 -10.79 -10.27
C ALA A 10 -3.22 -12.05 -10.83
N ALA A 11 -2.51 -13.17 -10.73
CA ALA A 11 -3.06 -14.49 -11.02
C ALA A 11 -3.14 -15.29 -9.71
N GLY A 12 -4.32 -15.82 -9.43
CA GLY A 12 -4.60 -16.57 -8.22
C GLY A 12 -4.26 -18.05 -8.29
N ILE A 13 -4.33 -18.69 -7.14
CA ILE A 13 -4.27 -20.15 -7.00
C ILE A 13 -5.71 -20.66 -7.07
N ALA A 14 -6.02 -21.52 -8.04
CA ALA A 14 -7.39 -21.90 -8.44
C ALA A 14 -8.26 -22.57 -7.34
N ALA A 15 -7.71 -22.90 -6.16
CA ALA A 15 -8.37 -23.69 -5.13
C ALA A 15 -8.42 -23.05 -3.73
N ALA A 16 -8.00 -21.78 -3.55
CA ALA A 16 -7.62 -21.28 -2.22
C ALA A 16 -8.54 -20.17 -1.63
N GLY A 17 -9.67 -19.86 -2.27
CA GLY A 17 -10.59 -18.79 -1.84
C GLY A 17 -10.32 -17.44 -2.54
N PRO A 18 -10.85 -16.32 -2.03
CA PRO A 18 -10.72 -15.03 -2.71
C PRO A 18 -9.25 -14.60 -2.81
N LEU A 19 -8.86 -14.10 -3.98
CA LEU A 19 -7.56 -13.49 -4.20
C LEU A 19 -7.55 -12.11 -3.54
N ARG A 20 -6.53 -11.85 -2.69
CA ARG A 20 -6.34 -10.53 -2.08
C ARG A 20 -4.90 -10.07 -2.29
N VAL A 21 -4.78 -8.87 -2.87
CA VAL A 21 -3.51 -8.17 -3.06
C VAL A 21 -3.65 -6.84 -2.33
N ASP A 22 -2.87 -6.68 -1.27
CA ASP A 22 -2.78 -5.44 -0.52
C ASP A 22 -1.32 -5.00 -0.56
N LEU A 23 -1.00 -4.03 -1.43
CA LEU A 23 0.36 -3.56 -1.62
C LEU A 23 0.39 -2.04 -1.62
N THR A 24 1.38 -1.52 -0.91
CA THR A 24 1.65 -0.10 -0.78
C THR A 24 3.07 0.17 -1.27
N SER A 25 3.20 1.06 -2.26
CA SER A 25 4.48 1.64 -2.65
C SER A 25 4.70 2.94 -1.87
N HIS A 26 5.89 3.07 -1.29
CA HIS A 26 6.33 4.31 -0.65
C HIS A 26 7.19 5.18 -1.60
N GLY A 27 7.35 4.76 -2.86
CA GLY A 27 8.28 5.38 -3.80
C GLY A 27 7.89 6.79 -4.26
N CYS A 28 6.58 7.05 -4.42
CA CYS A 28 6.13 8.33 -4.96
C CYS A 28 6.11 9.45 -3.92
N GLY A 29 6.08 9.09 -2.62
CA GLY A 29 5.77 10.02 -1.54
C GLY A 29 4.28 10.36 -1.58
N VAL A 30 3.66 10.45 -0.41
CA VAL A 30 2.22 10.75 -0.30
C VAL A 30 2.01 11.92 0.64
N GLU A 31 1.03 12.75 0.34
CA GLU A 31 0.55 13.75 1.28
C GLU A 31 -0.56 13.12 2.11
N VAL A 32 -0.35 13.12 3.43
CA VAL A 32 -1.29 12.56 4.39
C VAL A 32 -1.94 13.71 5.14
N PRO A 33 -3.27 13.75 5.27
CA PRO A 33 -3.94 14.78 6.04
C PRO A 33 -3.54 14.68 7.52
N THR A 34 -3.25 15.81 8.14
CA THR A 34 -3.14 15.92 9.60
C THR A 34 -4.52 16.25 10.15
N LEU A 35 -4.99 15.45 11.10
CA LEU A 35 -6.30 15.63 11.71
C LEU A 35 -6.17 16.38 13.04
N GLY A 36 -6.97 17.43 13.21
CA GLY A 36 -7.17 18.10 14.50
C GLY A 36 -8.50 17.70 15.11
N LYS A 37 -8.59 17.77 16.44
CA LYS A 37 -9.85 17.58 17.17
C LYS A 37 -10.42 18.93 17.56
N ARG A 38 -11.68 19.16 17.21
CA ARG A 38 -12.47 20.30 17.69
C ARG A 38 -13.54 19.77 18.63
N ASN A 39 -13.48 20.22 19.88
CA ASN A 39 -14.51 19.92 20.87
C ASN A 39 -15.51 21.07 20.89
N SER A 40 -16.79 20.75 21.00
CA SER A 40 -17.85 21.73 21.24
C SER A 40 -18.85 21.15 22.22
N ALA A 41 -19.49 22.02 22.99
CA ALA A 41 -20.51 21.64 23.93
C ALA A 41 -21.55 22.76 24.04
N GLY A 42 -22.79 22.41 24.36
CA GLY A 42 -23.87 23.36 24.51
C GLY A 42 -24.94 22.87 25.49
N PRO A 43 -25.58 23.77 26.26
CA PRO A 43 -26.54 23.38 27.30
C PRO A 43 -27.98 23.19 26.81
N ARG A 44 -28.31 23.54 25.55
CA ARG A 44 -29.68 23.53 25.02
C ARG A 44 -29.73 23.01 23.57
N PRO A 45 -30.85 22.40 23.13
CA PRO A 45 -32.08 22.08 23.89
C PRO A 45 -31.92 20.88 24.85
N VAL A 46 -30.94 20.02 24.61
CA VAL A 46 -30.45 18.98 25.52
C VAL A 46 -28.93 19.19 25.63
N PRO A 47 -28.31 19.10 26.82
CA PRO A 47 -26.87 19.21 26.95
C PRO A 47 -26.17 18.22 26.01
N TRP A 48 -25.24 18.74 25.21
CA TRP A 48 -24.53 17.94 24.22
C TRP A 48 -23.04 18.22 24.25
N VAL A 49 -22.27 17.21 23.85
CA VAL A 49 -20.84 17.29 23.60
C VAL A 49 -20.57 16.72 22.21
N SER A 50 -19.80 17.42 21.40
CA SER A 50 -19.36 16.95 20.08
C SER A 50 -17.84 16.94 20.02
N VAL A 51 -17.28 15.85 19.51
CA VAL A 51 -15.88 15.76 19.13
C VAL A 51 -15.84 15.59 17.62
N VAL A 52 -15.36 16.61 16.92
CA VAL A 52 -15.21 16.58 15.46
C VAL A 52 -13.74 16.37 15.13
N GLN A 53 -13.45 15.49 14.17
CA GLN A 53 -12.14 15.39 13.55
C GLN A 53 -12.15 16.16 12.24
N GLU A 54 -11.27 17.15 12.12
CA GLU A 54 -11.17 18.01 10.95
C GLU A 54 -9.76 17.92 10.37
N VAL A 55 -9.63 18.02 9.05
CA VAL A 55 -8.32 18.09 8.41
C VAL A 55 -7.73 19.49 8.67
N THR A 56 -6.70 19.56 9.50
CA THR A 56 -6.05 20.83 9.90
C THR A 56 -4.82 21.15 9.06
N GLY A 57 -4.41 20.25 8.18
CA GLY A 57 -3.28 20.44 7.27
C GLY A 57 -2.92 19.17 6.51
N THR A 58 -1.78 19.20 5.83
CA THR A 58 -1.20 18.03 5.17
C THR A 58 0.26 17.88 5.56
N LYS A 59 0.68 16.64 5.80
CA LYS A 59 2.08 16.27 6.00
C LYS A 59 2.53 15.42 4.82
N ARG A 60 3.62 15.83 4.18
CA ARG A 60 4.26 15.02 3.15
C ARG A 60 5.08 13.91 3.81
N LEU A 61 4.78 12.66 3.48
CA LEU A 61 5.63 11.53 3.81
C LEU A 61 6.81 11.47 2.83
N PRO A 62 8.05 11.27 3.32
CA PRO A 62 9.21 11.19 2.46
C PRO A 62 9.11 9.98 1.54
N ARG A 63 9.72 10.10 0.36
CA ARG A 63 9.84 8.99 -0.59
C ARG A 63 10.75 7.93 0.01
N ALA A 64 10.33 6.68 -0.07
CA ALA A 64 11.16 5.53 0.30
C ALA A 64 11.12 4.50 -0.83
N GLN A 65 12.27 3.95 -1.20
CA GLN A 65 12.37 2.84 -2.16
C GLN A 65 11.95 1.53 -1.48
N LEU A 66 10.67 1.44 -1.12
CA LEU A 66 10.08 0.34 -0.37
C LEU A 66 8.72 -0.04 -0.97
N LEU A 67 8.56 -1.34 -1.21
CA LEU A 67 7.27 -1.98 -1.51
C LEU A 67 6.87 -2.88 -0.34
N SER A 68 5.69 -2.64 0.25
CA SER A 68 5.23 -3.40 1.41
C SER A 68 3.78 -3.86 1.30
N GLY A 69 3.45 -5.00 1.92
CA GLY A 69 2.07 -5.42 2.11
C GLY A 69 1.87 -6.93 2.24
N ASP A 70 0.66 -7.38 1.92
CA ASP A 70 0.18 -8.74 2.12
C ASP A 70 -0.42 -9.31 0.83
N LEU A 71 -0.05 -10.56 0.52
CA LEU A 71 -0.58 -11.33 -0.59
C LEU A 71 -1.30 -12.56 -0.03
N ARG A 72 -2.52 -12.80 -0.51
CA ARG A 72 -3.27 -14.03 -0.23
C ARG A 72 -3.78 -14.70 -1.48
N ASN A 73 -3.55 -16.00 -1.58
CA ASN A 73 -3.96 -16.85 -2.70
C ASN A 73 -3.39 -16.39 -4.04
N VAL A 74 -2.23 -15.74 -4.04
CA VAL A 74 -1.56 -15.20 -5.24
C VAL A 74 -0.47 -16.15 -5.70
N ARG A 75 -0.50 -16.58 -6.96
CA ARG A 75 0.57 -17.39 -7.58
C ARG A 75 1.58 -16.52 -8.30
N SER A 76 1.11 -15.51 -9.03
CA SER A 76 1.97 -14.57 -9.72
C SER A 76 1.38 -13.18 -9.72
N LEU A 77 2.23 -12.18 -9.55
CA LEU A 77 1.86 -10.78 -9.55
C LEU A 77 2.81 -9.99 -10.43
N ARG A 78 2.28 -9.12 -11.29
CA ARG A 78 3.05 -8.15 -12.05
C ARG A 78 2.71 -6.74 -11.58
N VAL A 79 3.74 -5.98 -11.21
CA VAL A 79 3.63 -4.59 -10.77
C VAL A 79 4.48 -3.71 -11.66
N ASP A 80 3.89 -2.64 -12.18
CA ASP A 80 4.65 -1.58 -12.87
C ASP A 80 5.40 -0.73 -11.84
N ALA A 81 6.69 -0.99 -11.68
CA ALA A 81 7.57 -0.26 -10.77
C ALA A 81 7.72 1.22 -11.14
N GLY A 82 7.74 1.55 -12.43
CA GLY A 82 7.87 2.92 -12.90
C GLY A 82 6.66 3.77 -12.51
N ALA A 83 5.46 3.22 -12.70
CA ALA A 83 4.22 3.85 -12.22
C ALA A 83 4.13 3.93 -10.69
N ALA A 84 4.84 3.05 -9.97
CA ALA A 84 4.94 3.05 -8.51
C ALA A 84 6.11 3.91 -7.98
N CYS A 85 6.83 4.64 -8.84
CA CYS A 85 8.03 5.42 -8.51
C CYS A 85 9.15 4.61 -7.81
N LEU A 86 9.18 3.30 -8.06
CA LEU A 86 10.22 2.38 -7.58
C LEU A 86 11.32 2.24 -8.64
N ARG A 87 12.57 2.15 -8.18
CA ARG A 87 13.77 2.03 -9.00
C ARG A 87 14.52 0.71 -8.68
N PRO A 88 15.46 0.26 -9.54
CA PRO A 88 16.39 -0.81 -9.19
C PRO A 88 17.12 -0.51 -7.86
N GLY A 89 17.34 -1.55 -7.06
CA GLY A 89 17.84 -1.45 -5.69
C GLY A 89 16.76 -1.11 -4.65
N MET A 90 15.47 -1.26 -4.98
CA MET A 90 14.39 -1.03 -4.02
C MET A 90 14.36 -2.16 -2.99
N SER A 91 13.85 -1.85 -1.80
CA SER A 91 13.59 -2.81 -0.74
C SER A 91 12.16 -3.32 -0.81
N TYR A 92 11.93 -4.58 -0.44
CA TYR A 92 10.59 -5.14 -0.33
C TYR A 92 10.37 -5.78 1.04
N ARG A 93 9.13 -5.70 1.52
CA ARG A 93 8.64 -6.38 2.72
C ARG A 93 7.24 -6.90 2.48
N ILE A 94 7.13 -8.13 2.03
CA ILE A 94 5.88 -8.72 1.56
C ILE A 94 5.58 -10.00 2.34
N ARG A 95 4.43 -10.05 2.99
CA ARG A 95 3.92 -11.28 3.59
C ARG A 95 3.09 -12.04 2.56
N SER A 96 3.39 -13.32 2.37
CA SER A 96 2.65 -14.20 1.47
C SER A 96 2.13 -15.42 2.22
N ASP A 97 0.93 -15.89 1.91
CA ASP A 97 0.38 -17.14 2.47
C ASP A 97 0.88 -18.40 1.74
N GLY A 98 1.46 -18.24 0.56
CA GLY A 98 2.01 -19.32 -0.26
C GLY A 98 3.18 -18.89 -1.15
N PRO A 99 3.75 -19.82 -1.95
CA PRO A 99 4.75 -19.49 -2.95
C PRO A 99 4.13 -18.62 -4.05
N ALA A 100 4.76 -17.47 -4.33
CA ALA A 100 4.30 -16.53 -5.33
C ALA A 100 5.47 -15.93 -6.12
N VAL A 101 5.24 -15.50 -7.35
CA VAL A 101 6.25 -14.83 -8.17
C VAL A 101 5.85 -13.38 -8.41
N LEU A 102 6.66 -12.45 -7.91
CA LEU A 102 6.50 -11.02 -8.15
C LEU A 102 7.39 -10.60 -9.33
N ARG A 103 6.79 -10.02 -10.37
CA ARG A 103 7.48 -9.53 -11.57
C ARG A 103 7.37 -8.01 -11.65
N LEU A 104 8.53 -7.35 -11.65
CA LEU A 104 8.67 -5.92 -11.87
C LEU A 104 9.46 -5.72 -13.17
N PRO A 105 8.80 -5.43 -14.32
CA PRO A 105 9.41 -5.48 -15.66
C PRO A 105 10.69 -4.67 -15.88
N THR A 106 10.99 -3.69 -15.01
CA THR A 106 12.16 -2.80 -15.11
C THR A 106 13.10 -2.90 -13.90
N VAL A 107 12.78 -3.76 -12.92
CA VAL A 107 13.51 -3.84 -11.65
C VAL A 107 14.00 -5.27 -11.42
N GLY A 108 13.12 -6.27 -11.59
CA GLY A 108 13.52 -7.65 -11.42
C GLY A 108 12.35 -8.60 -11.16
N VAL A 109 12.71 -9.85 -10.84
CA VAL A 109 11.76 -10.91 -10.48
C VAL A 109 12.12 -11.42 -9.09
N VAL A 110 11.13 -11.50 -8.21
CA VAL A 110 11.29 -11.97 -6.83
C VAL A 110 10.42 -13.21 -6.62
N ALA A 111 11.05 -14.30 -6.18
CA ALA A 111 10.34 -15.48 -5.69
C ALA A 111 9.99 -15.30 -4.21
N LEU A 112 8.70 -15.25 -3.91
CA LEU A 112 8.17 -15.16 -2.56
C LEU A 112 7.86 -16.55 -2.02
N ARG A 113 8.16 -16.76 -0.75
CA ARG A 113 7.82 -17.96 0.02
C ARG A 113 6.66 -17.65 0.97
N ARG A 114 6.03 -18.69 1.51
CA ARG A 114 5.08 -18.53 2.60
C ARG A 114 5.77 -17.85 3.79
N GLY A 115 5.10 -16.87 4.39
CA GLY A 115 5.62 -16.07 5.50
C GLY A 115 6.07 -14.67 5.07
N MET A 116 6.95 -14.06 5.85
CA MET A 116 7.50 -12.73 5.58
C MET A 116 8.69 -12.85 4.61
N ASN A 117 8.65 -12.10 3.52
CA ASN A 117 9.75 -12.01 2.55
C ASN A 117 10.29 -10.59 2.58
N THR A 118 11.60 -10.48 2.77
CA THR A 118 12.32 -9.22 2.78
C THR A 118 13.57 -9.33 1.93
N GLY A 119 13.92 -8.26 1.23
CA GLY A 119 15.15 -8.21 0.45
C GLY A 119 15.22 -6.93 -0.37
N THR A 120 16.19 -6.89 -1.27
CA THR A 120 16.37 -5.82 -2.25
C THR A 120 16.40 -6.40 -3.65
N VAL A 121 15.93 -5.64 -4.64
CA VAL A 121 15.97 -6.00 -6.07
C VAL A 121 16.27 -4.79 -6.92
#